data_AF-A0A7R9JGA3-F1
#
_entry.id   AF-A0A7R9JGA3-F1
#
_cell.length_a   1.000
_cell.length_b   1.000
_cell.length_c   1.000
_cell.angle_alpha   90.00
_cell.angle_beta   90.00
_cell.angle_gamma   90.00
#
_symmetry.space_group_name_H-M   'P 1'
#
loop_
_entity.id
_entity.type
_entity.pdbx_description
1 polymer ?
#
loop_
_entity_poly.entity_id
_entity_poly.type
_entity_poly.pdbx_seq_one_letter_code
_entity_poly.pdbx_strand_id
1 'polypeptide(L)'
;MVELVEMEIRELMGEMGYDGDNIPVVAGSALCALEGKKPEIGRGTVVTGRMERGVLKKGNDCEFIGYNKVLKSTVTGVEMFHQILEEAQAGDQLGALVRGVKRDDIRRGMIMCKPGTCKAHDNVEAQVYILSKDEGGRTKPFMSFIQLQMFSRTWDCATQVIIPEKEMVMPGEDSKLVLKLLRPMVLEQGQRFTLRDGALTLGTGVVTKVLPSLSEKERMLLTEGKKAREAKKN
;
A
#
# COMPACT_ATOMS: atom_id res chain seq x y z
N MET A 1 -18.44 31.64 -6.49
CA MET A 1 -17.82 32.91 -6.06
C MET A 1 -16.41 33.04 -6.63
N VAL A 2 -15.52 32.05 -6.46
CA VAL A 2 -14.15 32.09 -7.05
C VAL A 2 -14.15 32.12 -8.59
N GLU A 3 -15.05 31.39 -9.24
CA GLU A 3 -15.12 31.33 -10.71
C GLU A 3 -15.56 32.65 -11.37
N LEU A 4 -16.48 33.41 -10.73
CA LEU A 4 -16.84 34.75 -11.22
C LEU A 4 -15.67 35.73 -11.12
N VAL A 5 -14.92 35.66 -10.02
CA VAL A 5 -13.74 36.52 -9.81
C VAL A 5 -12.65 36.19 -10.83
N GLU A 6 -12.47 34.92 -11.18
CA GLU A 6 -11.53 34.54 -12.24
C GLU A 6 -11.96 35.10 -13.60
N MET A 7 -13.25 35.02 -13.95
CA MET A 7 -13.76 35.61 -15.19
C MET A 7 -13.53 37.13 -15.25
N GLU A 8 -13.82 37.85 -14.18
CA GLU A 8 -13.58 39.31 -14.08
C GLU A 8 -12.10 39.67 -14.26
N ILE A 9 -11.19 38.89 -13.68
CA ILE A 9 -9.74 39.11 -13.83
C ILE A 9 -9.30 38.86 -15.28
N ARG A 10 -9.83 37.83 -15.94
CA ARG A 10 -9.49 37.52 -17.33
C ARG A 10 -9.98 38.59 -18.30
N GLU A 11 -11.22 39.06 -18.12
CA GLU A 11 -11.79 40.16 -18.89
C GLU A 11 -10.95 41.44 -18.74
N LEU A 12 -10.61 41.82 -17.50
CA LEU A 12 -9.79 42.99 -17.21
C LEU A 12 -8.39 42.89 -17.84
N MET A 13 -7.74 41.73 -17.74
CA MET A 13 -6.41 41.52 -18.33
C MET A 13 -6.47 41.61 -19.87
N GLY A 14 -7.55 41.10 -20.48
CA GLY A 14 -7.83 41.27 -21.90
C GLY A 14 -7.98 42.73 -22.31
N GLU A 15 -8.73 43.53 -21.54
CA GLU A 15 -8.90 44.98 -21.77
C GLU A 15 -7.56 45.74 -21.68
N MET A 16 -6.67 45.31 -20.80
CA MET A 16 -5.33 45.87 -20.64
C MET A 16 -4.31 45.41 -21.71
N GLY A 17 -4.75 44.59 -22.67
CA GLY A 17 -3.92 44.12 -23.79
C GLY A 17 -3.07 42.87 -23.48
N TYR A 18 -3.34 42.17 -22.38
CA TYR A 18 -2.73 40.88 -22.07
C TYR A 18 -3.58 39.72 -22.62
N ASP A 19 -2.98 38.54 -22.70
CA ASP A 19 -3.68 37.30 -23.08
C ASP A 19 -4.52 36.77 -21.89
N GLY A 20 -5.70 37.37 -21.68
CA GLY A 20 -6.61 37.03 -20.60
C GLY A 20 -7.11 35.58 -20.64
N ASP A 21 -7.20 34.99 -21.84
CA ASP A 21 -7.65 33.61 -22.03
C ASP A 21 -6.58 32.60 -21.59
N ASN A 22 -5.31 32.86 -21.89
CA ASN A 22 -4.21 31.94 -21.56
C ASN A 22 -3.43 32.28 -20.29
N ILE A 23 -3.75 33.40 -19.61
CA ILE A 23 -3.08 33.77 -18.36
C ILE A 23 -3.33 32.68 -17.29
N PRO A 24 -2.26 32.16 -16.63
CA PRO A 24 -2.40 31.16 -15.58
C PRO A 24 -2.92 31.83 -14.29
N VAL A 25 -4.16 31.49 -13.90
CA VAL A 25 -4.76 31.93 -12.63
C VAL A 25 -4.70 30.78 -11.63
N VAL A 26 -4.11 31.03 -10.45
CA VAL A 26 -3.96 30.02 -9.38
C VAL A 26 -4.82 30.42 -8.18
N ALA A 27 -5.92 29.71 -7.97
CA ALA A 27 -6.76 29.90 -6.79
C ALA A 27 -6.10 29.28 -5.55
N GLY A 28 -5.87 30.08 -4.51
CA GLY A 28 -5.25 29.61 -3.28
C GLY A 28 -5.39 30.58 -2.11
N SER A 29 -4.83 30.20 -0.96
CA SER A 29 -4.77 31.06 0.23
C SER A 29 -3.33 31.14 0.73
N ALA A 30 -2.70 32.30 0.54
CA ALA A 30 -1.34 32.57 1.01
C ALA A 30 -1.23 32.43 2.53
N LEU A 31 -2.27 32.84 3.27
CA LEU A 31 -2.33 32.70 4.73
C LEU A 31 -2.37 31.22 5.14
N CYS A 32 -3.20 30.40 4.49
CA CYS A 32 -3.25 28.97 4.80
C CYS A 32 -1.94 28.24 4.45
N ALA A 33 -1.22 28.70 3.41
CA ALA A 33 0.08 28.17 3.04
C ALA A 33 1.16 28.56 4.07
N LEU A 34 1.18 29.82 4.52
CA LEU A 34 2.12 30.31 5.54
C LEU A 34 1.89 29.66 6.90
N GLU A 35 0.64 29.49 7.30
CA GLU A 35 0.26 28.94 8.60
C GLU A 35 0.15 27.40 8.61
N GLY A 36 0.37 26.73 7.48
CA GLY A 36 0.27 25.27 7.35
C GLY A 36 -1.13 24.70 7.64
N LYS A 37 -2.17 25.53 7.67
CA LYS A 37 -3.53 25.16 8.12
C LYS A 37 -4.29 24.32 7.09
N LYS A 38 -3.96 24.45 5.79
CA LYS A 38 -4.57 23.68 4.69
C LYS A 38 -3.54 23.36 3.59
N PRO A 39 -2.70 22.33 3.77
CA PRO A 39 -1.69 21.92 2.77
C PRO A 39 -2.29 21.48 1.42
N GLU A 40 -3.60 21.18 1.40
CA GLU A 40 -4.39 20.81 0.23
C GLU A 40 -4.77 21.99 -0.69
N ILE A 41 -4.56 23.23 -0.25
CA ILE A 41 -4.70 24.43 -1.07
C ILE A 41 -3.32 24.81 -1.61
N GLY A 42 -2.84 24.12 -2.64
CA GLY A 42 -1.70 24.59 -3.45
C GLY A 42 -0.86 23.51 -4.13
N ARG A 43 -0.75 22.31 -3.55
CA ARG A 43 -0.18 21.11 -4.19
C ARG A 43 -0.96 19.94 -3.61
N GLY A 44 -1.60 19.13 -4.46
CA GLY A 44 -2.41 17.99 -4.01
C GLY A 44 -1.64 16.97 -3.17
N THR A 45 -2.27 15.83 -2.86
CA THR A 45 -1.58 14.77 -2.11
C THR A 45 -0.37 14.25 -2.89
N VAL A 46 0.80 14.23 -2.23
CA VAL A 46 2.03 13.63 -2.76
C VAL A 46 2.23 12.28 -2.10
N VAL A 47 2.46 11.24 -2.89
CA VAL A 47 2.89 9.93 -2.39
C VAL A 47 4.34 9.70 -2.78
N THR A 48 5.18 9.32 -1.82
CA THR A 48 6.59 9.04 -2.06
C THR A 48 6.86 7.55 -2.03
N GLY A 49 7.77 7.09 -2.89
CA GLY A 49 8.15 5.69 -2.94
C GLY A 49 9.20 5.40 -4.01
N ARG A 50 9.72 4.18 -3.95
CA ARG A 50 10.54 3.61 -5.02
C ARG A 50 9.62 2.95 -6.04
N MET A 51 9.85 3.22 -7.31
CA MET A 51 9.20 2.46 -8.37
C MET A 51 9.78 1.04 -8.46
N GLU A 52 8.93 0.04 -8.25
CA GLU A 52 9.32 -1.38 -8.31
C GLU A 52 9.43 -1.87 -9.76
N ARG A 53 8.51 -1.46 -10.64
CA ARG A 53 8.46 -1.91 -12.04
C ARG A 53 7.68 -0.96 -12.94
N GLY A 54 7.94 -1.03 -14.24
CA GLY A 54 7.25 -0.25 -15.27
C GLY A 54 7.76 1.18 -15.41
N VAL A 55 6.96 2.00 -16.09
CA VAL A 55 7.22 3.42 -16.33
C VAL A 55 5.98 4.20 -15.90
N LEU A 56 6.17 5.29 -15.15
CA LEU A 56 5.12 6.20 -14.72
C LEU A 56 5.24 7.50 -15.49
N LYS A 57 4.15 7.93 -16.15
CA LYS A 57 4.11 9.23 -16.84
C LYS A 57 3.10 10.16 -16.20
N LYS A 58 3.38 11.46 -16.26
CA LYS A 58 2.40 12.50 -15.91
C LYS A 58 1.12 12.29 -16.72
N GLY A 59 -0.04 12.40 -16.06
CA GLY A 59 -1.36 12.20 -16.64
C GLY A 59 -1.83 10.74 -16.65
N ASN A 60 -1.02 9.76 -16.21
CA ASN A 60 -1.48 8.38 -16.12
C ASN A 60 -2.48 8.19 -14.96
N ASP A 61 -3.50 7.38 -15.22
CA ASP A 61 -4.38 6.90 -14.17
C ASP A 61 -3.66 5.90 -13.27
N CYS A 62 -3.99 5.95 -11.98
CA CYS A 62 -3.42 5.10 -10.95
C CYS A 62 -4.51 4.62 -9.99
N GLU A 63 -4.24 3.49 -9.32
CA GLU A 63 -5.06 2.99 -8.23
C GLU A 63 -4.19 2.71 -7.01
N PHE A 64 -4.71 3.04 -5.84
CA PHE A 64 -4.14 2.71 -4.55
C PHE A 64 -4.85 1.49 -4.00
N ILE A 65 -4.10 0.43 -3.72
CA ILE A 65 -4.64 -0.82 -3.17
C ILE A 65 -3.94 -1.14 -1.85
N GLY A 66 -4.74 -1.44 -0.84
CA GLY A 66 -4.26 -1.96 0.44
C GLY A 66 -5.25 -1.74 1.57
N TYR A 67 -5.13 -2.52 2.64
CA TYR A 67 -5.95 -2.37 3.85
C TYR A 67 -7.46 -2.38 3.57
N ASN A 68 -7.91 -3.25 2.67
CA ASN A 68 -9.32 -3.35 2.24
C ASN A 68 -9.89 -2.08 1.59
N LYS A 69 -9.04 -1.18 1.08
CA LYS A 69 -9.45 -0.02 0.30
C LYS A 69 -8.84 -0.07 -1.09
N VAL A 70 -9.63 0.34 -2.08
CA VAL A 70 -9.20 0.58 -3.46
C VAL A 70 -9.64 1.98 -3.84
N LEU A 71 -8.69 2.86 -4.14
CA LEU A 71 -8.95 4.26 -4.50
C LEU A 71 -8.38 4.52 -5.89
N LYS A 72 -9.18 5.08 -6.78
CA LYS A 72 -8.73 5.49 -8.12
C LYS A 72 -8.31 6.96 -8.10
N SER A 73 -7.29 7.28 -8.86
CA SER A 73 -6.75 8.63 -8.97
C SER A 73 -5.98 8.79 -10.28
N THR A 74 -5.46 9.99 -10.53
CA THR A 74 -4.63 10.31 -11.70
C THR A 74 -3.40 11.06 -11.23
N VAL A 75 -2.24 10.69 -11.78
CA VAL A 75 -0.96 11.32 -11.46
C VAL A 75 -0.86 12.65 -12.20
N THR A 76 -0.80 13.75 -11.46
CA THR A 76 -0.70 15.11 -12.03
C THR A 76 0.73 15.60 -12.18
N GLY A 77 1.69 14.95 -11.51
CA GLY A 77 3.10 15.29 -11.61
C GLY A 77 3.99 14.22 -10.98
N VAL A 78 5.22 14.15 -11.47
CA VAL A 78 6.28 13.31 -10.90
C VAL A 78 7.40 14.24 -10.47
N GLU A 79 7.84 14.13 -9.22
CA GLU A 79 8.89 14.97 -8.64
C GLU A 79 10.03 14.09 -8.14
N MET A 80 11.27 14.39 -8.56
CA MET A 80 12.49 13.83 -7.98
C MET A 80 13.43 14.99 -7.64
N PHE A 81 13.99 14.99 -6.42
CA PHE A 81 14.98 15.99 -5.98
C PHE A 81 14.61 17.45 -6.31
N HIS A 82 13.36 17.84 -6.01
CA HIS A 82 12.81 19.17 -6.29
C HIS A 82 12.67 19.57 -7.76
N GLN A 83 12.79 18.61 -8.68
CA GLN A 83 12.55 18.80 -10.11
C GLN A 83 11.31 18.04 -10.56
N ILE A 84 10.48 18.69 -11.37
CA ILE A 84 9.30 18.07 -11.98
C ILE A 84 9.76 17.37 -13.26
N LEU A 85 9.39 16.10 -13.38
CA LEU A 85 9.73 15.24 -14.51
C LEU A 85 8.45 14.78 -15.21
N GLU A 86 8.57 14.48 -16.50
CA GLU A 86 7.44 13.98 -17.29
C GLU A 86 7.24 12.47 -17.12
N GLU A 87 8.33 11.74 -16.87
CA GLU A 87 8.33 10.30 -16.68
C GLU A 87 9.32 9.86 -15.60
N ALA A 88 9.07 8.68 -15.05
CA ALA A 88 9.97 7.96 -14.15
C ALA A 88 9.93 6.46 -14.45
N GLN A 89 11.02 5.78 -14.10
CA GLN A 89 11.25 4.38 -14.44
C GLN A 89 11.48 3.52 -13.20
N ALA A 90 11.47 2.21 -13.38
CA ALA A 90 11.74 1.26 -12.31
C ALA A 90 13.12 1.51 -11.68
N GLY A 91 13.17 1.56 -10.35
CA GLY A 91 14.36 1.88 -9.57
C GLY A 91 14.38 3.32 -9.03
N ASP A 92 13.64 4.23 -9.65
CA ASP A 92 13.61 5.64 -9.26
C ASP A 92 12.92 5.85 -7.91
N GLN A 93 13.49 6.75 -7.10
CA GLN A 93 12.88 7.24 -5.87
C GLN A 93 12.20 8.58 -6.17
N LEU A 94 10.87 8.61 -6.11
CA LEU A 94 10.08 9.75 -6.56
C LEU A 94 8.93 10.10 -5.62
N GLY A 95 8.43 11.32 -5.77
CA GLY A 95 7.13 11.76 -5.30
C GLY A 95 6.15 11.86 -6.46
N ALA A 96 5.05 11.11 -6.42
CA ALA A 96 3.96 11.25 -7.37
C ALA A 96 2.88 12.15 -6.78
N LEU A 97 2.57 13.24 -7.46
CA LEU A 97 1.46 14.12 -7.13
C LEU A 97 0.18 13.51 -7.69
N VAL A 98 -0.82 13.30 -6.84
CA VAL A 98 -2.08 12.66 -7.21
C VAL A 98 -3.28 13.56 -6.98
N ARG A 99 -4.26 13.49 -7.88
CA ARG A 99 -5.48 14.31 -7.84
C ARG A 99 -6.64 13.56 -7.19
N GLY A 100 -7.44 14.29 -6.41
CA GLY A 100 -8.73 13.80 -5.92
C GLY A 100 -8.64 12.78 -4.78
N VAL A 101 -7.47 12.62 -4.16
CA VAL A 101 -7.29 11.77 -2.97
C VAL A 101 -6.80 12.64 -1.82
N LYS A 102 -7.41 12.51 -0.64
CA LYS A 102 -6.96 13.22 0.56
C LYS A 102 -5.80 12.50 1.22
N ARG A 103 -5.00 13.23 1.99
CA ARG A 103 -3.88 12.65 2.75
C ARG A 103 -4.33 11.55 3.71
N ASP A 104 -5.49 11.69 4.33
CA ASP A 104 -6.02 10.73 5.31
C ASP A 104 -6.53 9.42 4.67
N ASP A 105 -6.81 9.45 3.37
CA ASP A 105 -7.28 8.28 2.63
C ASP A 105 -6.13 7.33 2.25
N ILE A 106 -4.90 7.85 2.22
CA ILE A 106 -3.68 7.11 1.87
C ILE A 106 -2.84 6.89 3.11
N ARG A 107 -2.29 5.69 3.25
CA ARG A 107 -1.34 5.35 4.31
C ARG A 107 -0.18 4.54 3.80
N ARG A 108 0.93 4.57 4.54
CA ARG A 108 2.08 3.70 4.29
C ARG A 108 1.64 2.23 4.21
N GLY A 109 2.18 1.53 3.21
CA GLY A 109 1.86 0.14 2.92
C GLY A 109 0.78 -0.05 1.85
N MET A 110 0.07 1.01 1.44
CA MET A 110 -0.70 0.97 0.20
C MET A 110 0.24 0.97 -1.00
N ILE A 111 -0.18 0.32 -2.08
CA ILE A 111 0.57 0.25 -3.33
C ILE A 111 -0.17 1.08 -4.37
N MET A 112 0.55 2.01 -5.00
CA MET A 112 0.10 2.71 -6.19
C MET A 112 0.48 1.90 -7.43
N CYS A 113 -0.49 1.58 -8.28
CA CYS A 113 -0.25 0.81 -9.50
C CYS A 113 -1.18 1.26 -10.63
N LYS A 114 -0.95 0.74 -11.84
CA LYS A 114 -1.86 0.98 -12.96
C LYS A 114 -3.19 0.29 -12.69
N PRO A 115 -4.34 0.92 -12.98
CA PRO A 115 -5.66 0.34 -12.72
C PRO A 115 -5.82 -1.09 -13.27
N GLY A 116 -6.26 -2.01 -12.40
CA GLY A 116 -6.51 -3.41 -12.72
C GLY A 116 -5.27 -4.31 -12.79
N THR A 117 -4.07 -3.80 -12.54
CA THR A 117 -2.84 -4.60 -12.64
C THR A 117 -2.53 -5.39 -11.38
N CYS A 118 -2.79 -4.83 -10.21
CA CYS A 118 -2.55 -5.50 -8.94
C CYS A 118 -3.90 -5.83 -8.27
N LYS A 119 -3.92 -6.88 -7.46
CA LYS A 119 -5.10 -7.27 -6.68
C LYS A 119 -4.71 -7.51 -5.23
N ALA A 120 -5.65 -7.24 -4.33
CA ALA A 120 -5.49 -7.56 -2.92
C ALA A 120 -5.97 -8.99 -2.66
N HIS A 121 -5.16 -9.74 -1.93
CA HIS A 121 -5.44 -11.11 -1.54
C HIS A 121 -5.26 -11.27 -0.03
N ASP A 122 -6.03 -12.16 0.57
CA ASP A 122 -5.98 -12.48 2.00
C ASP A 122 -5.64 -13.96 2.27
N ASN A 123 -5.50 -14.76 1.22
CA ASN A 123 -5.19 -16.18 1.31
C ASN A 123 -4.13 -16.54 0.27
N VAL A 124 -2.96 -16.99 0.72
CA VAL A 124 -1.86 -17.37 -0.16
C VAL A 124 -1.15 -18.61 0.33
N GLU A 125 -0.63 -19.39 -0.59
CA GLU A 125 0.33 -20.44 -0.34
C GLU A 125 1.73 -19.89 -0.58
N ALA A 126 2.66 -20.24 0.30
CA ALA A 126 4.04 -19.77 0.22
C ALA A 126 5.03 -20.84 0.67
N GLN A 127 6.20 -20.80 0.07
CA GLN A 127 7.36 -21.52 0.56
C GLN A 127 8.11 -20.60 1.51
N VAL A 128 8.35 -21.04 2.74
CA VAL A 128 9.01 -20.22 3.78
C VAL A 128 10.17 -20.98 4.39
N TYR A 129 11.33 -20.35 4.37
CA TYR A 129 12.49 -20.76 5.14
C TYR A 129 12.39 -20.16 6.54
N ILE A 130 12.42 -21.02 7.57
CA ILE A 130 12.41 -20.60 8.97
C ILE A 130 13.84 -20.44 9.44
N LEU A 131 14.19 -19.25 9.91
CA LEU A 131 15.55 -18.97 10.39
C LEU A 131 15.89 -19.87 11.57
N SER A 132 17.12 -20.39 11.55
CA SER A 132 17.71 -21.13 12.66
C SER A 132 18.02 -20.22 13.85
N LYS A 133 18.37 -20.82 14.98
CA LYS A 133 18.79 -20.07 16.18
C LYS A 133 20.02 -19.20 15.91
N ASP A 134 20.97 -19.70 15.13
CA ASP A 134 22.24 -19.02 14.86
C ASP A 134 22.06 -17.83 13.91
N GLU A 135 21.01 -17.87 13.08
CA GLU A 135 20.59 -16.75 12.22
C GLU A 135 19.70 -15.73 12.95
N GLY A 136 19.46 -15.91 14.25
CA GLY A 136 18.60 -15.04 15.05
C GLY A 136 17.10 -15.35 14.94
N GLY A 137 16.74 -16.55 14.48
CA GLY A 137 15.37 -17.06 14.47
C GLY A 137 14.90 -17.57 15.83
N ARG A 138 13.76 -18.29 15.85
CA ARG A 138 13.25 -18.88 17.09
C ARG A 138 14.07 -20.08 17.53
N THR A 139 14.10 -20.32 18.83
CA THR A 139 14.66 -21.54 19.41
C THR A 139 13.66 -22.69 19.45
N LYS A 140 12.37 -22.38 19.57
CA LYS A 140 11.29 -23.37 19.67
C LYS A 140 10.55 -23.48 18.35
N PRO A 141 10.09 -24.70 17.98
CA PRO A 141 9.20 -24.85 16.84
C PRO A 141 7.88 -24.13 17.08
N PHE A 142 7.19 -23.77 15.99
CA PHE A 142 5.83 -23.25 16.05
C PHE A 142 4.85 -24.23 15.44
N MET A 143 3.61 -24.18 15.96
CA MET A 143 2.51 -25.02 15.51
C MET A 143 1.62 -24.26 14.54
N SER A 144 0.73 -25.01 13.88
CA SER A 144 -0.31 -24.44 13.03
C SER A 144 -1.23 -23.49 13.83
N PHE A 145 -1.87 -22.55 13.14
CA PHE A 145 -2.74 -21.49 13.66
C PHE A 145 -2.08 -20.38 14.48
N ILE A 146 -0.75 -20.36 14.58
CA ILE A 146 -0.03 -19.22 15.17
C ILE A 146 -0.32 -17.94 14.38
N GLN A 147 -0.47 -16.82 15.10
CA GLN A 147 -0.59 -15.50 14.50
C GLN A 147 0.77 -14.83 14.50
N LEU A 148 1.23 -14.42 13.32
CA LEU A 148 2.50 -13.72 13.11
C LEU A 148 2.24 -12.41 12.35
N GLN A 149 3.23 -11.52 12.35
CA GLN A 149 3.20 -10.32 11.52
C GLN A 149 3.95 -10.59 10.21
N MET A 150 3.25 -10.52 9.09
CA MET A 150 3.84 -10.63 7.77
C MET A 150 4.23 -9.24 7.28
N PHE A 151 5.48 -9.07 6.89
CA PHE A 151 6.00 -7.86 6.26
C PHE A 151 6.30 -8.16 4.80
N SER A 152 5.73 -7.39 3.89
CA SER A 152 6.08 -7.43 2.48
C SER A 152 6.07 -6.02 1.90
N ARG A 153 7.08 -5.71 1.09
CA ARG A 153 7.34 -4.36 0.57
C ARG A 153 7.34 -3.33 1.72
N THR A 154 6.32 -2.48 1.79
CA THR A 154 6.20 -1.39 2.78
C THR A 154 5.06 -1.58 3.77
N TRP A 155 4.34 -2.70 3.70
CA TRP A 155 3.23 -3.01 4.59
C TRP A 155 3.52 -4.17 5.53
N ASP A 156 2.81 -4.15 6.65
CA ASP A 156 2.72 -5.22 7.63
C ASP A 156 1.26 -5.63 7.86
N CYS A 157 1.03 -6.92 8.07
CA CYS A 157 -0.29 -7.46 8.34
C CYS A 157 -0.24 -8.69 9.25
N ALA A 158 -1.14 -8.73 10.23
CA ALA A 158 -1.36 -9.92 11.05
C ALA A 158 -1.86 -11.07 10.17
N THR A 159 -1.16 -12.20 10.26
CA THR A 159 -1.34 -13.36 9.39
C THR A 159 -1.39 -14.61 10.24
N GLN A 160 -2.44 -15.39 10.09
CA GLN A 160 -2.52 -16.74 10.65
C GLN A 160 -1.80 -17.72 9.73
N VAL A 161 -0.88 -18.48 10.31
CA VAL A 161 -0.12 -19.50 9.59
C VAL A 161 -0.81 -20.84 9.75
N ILE A 162 -1.00 -21.56 8.65
CA ILE A 162 -1.50 -22.93 8.62
C ILE A 162 -0.43 -23.80 7.99
N ILE A 163 -0.06 -24.88 8.67
CA ILE A 163 0.91 -25.86 8.20
C ILE A 163 0.11 -27.07 7.69
N PRO A 164 0.05 -27.31 6.36
CA PRO A 164 -0.78 -28.38 5.79
C PRO A 164 -0.15 -29.76 5.90
N GLU A 165 1.18 -29.87 5.79
CA GLU A 165 1.89 -31.15 5.67
C GLU A 165 2.46 -31.67 7.01
N LYS A 166 2.60 -30.80 8.01
CA LYS A 166 3.29 -31.11 9.29
C LYS A 166 2.51 -30.53 10.47
N GLU A 167 2.67 -31.14 11.64
CA GLU A 167 2.08 -30.61 12.89
C GLU A 167 2.87 -29.40 13.42
N MET A 168 4.18 -29.38 13.21
CA MET A 168 5.11 -28.35 13.66
C MET A 168 6.22 -28.13 12.64
N VAL A 169 6.77 -26.91 12.62
CA VAL A 169 7.93 -26.56 11.79
C VAL A 169 9.11 -26.22 12.68
N MET A 170 10.26 -26.84 12.40
CA MET A 170 11.49 -26.65 13.15
C MET A 170 12.27 -25.43 12.63
N PRO A 171 13.01 -24.72 13.50
CA PRO A 171 13.94 -23.67 13.05
C PRO A 171 15.04 -24.24 12.15
N GLY A 172 15.38 -23.53 11.07
CA GLY A 172 16.36 -23.97 10.06
C GLY A 172 15.79 -24.84 8.94
N GLU A 173 14.47 -24.95 8.83
CA GLU A 173 13.79 -25.79 7.85
C GLU A 173 12.95 -24.97 6.85
N ASP A 174 12.86 -25.47 5.63
CA ASP A 174 11.93 -25.02 4.60
C ASP A 174 10.58 -25.72 4.74
N SER A 175 9.49 -24.95 4.83
CA SER A 175 8.14 -25.49 4.86
C SER A 175 7.19 -24.74 3.94
N LYS A 176 6.27 -25.49 3.32
CA LYS A 176 5.09 -24.91 2.68
C LYS A 176 4.10 -24.48 3.74
N LEU A 177 3.64 -23.24 3.65
CA LEU A 177 2.69 -22.64 4.58
C LEU A 177 1.52 -22.04 3.81
N VAL A 178 0.32 -22.19 4.35
CA VAL A 178 -0.86 -21.43 3.92
C VAL A 178 -1.03 -20.26 4.86
N LEU A 179 -1.02 -19.05 4.31
CA LEU A 179 -1.05 -17.80 5.03
C LEU A 179 -2.40 -17.12 4.84
N LYS A 180 -3.12 -16.93 5.95
CA LYS A 180 -4.40 -16.21 5.99
C LYS A 180 -4.20 -14.84 6.63
N LEU A 181 -4.23 -13.78 5.84
CA LEU A 181 -4.09 -12.41 6.30
C LEU A 181 -5.40 -11.91 6.91
N LEU A 182 -5.31 -11.14 7.98
CA LEU A 182 -6.48 -10.52 8.62
C LEU A 182 -7.12 -9.46 7.71
N ARG A 183 -6.32 -8.79 6.88
CA ARG A 183 -6.78 -7.78 5.92
C ARG A 183 -6.21 -8.11 4.54
N PRO A 184 -6.99 -7.97 3.46
CA PRO A 184 -6.48 -8.14 2.10
C PRO A 184 -5.37 -7.13 1.79
N MET A 185 -4.22 -7.64 1.36
CA MET A 185 -3.04 -6.86 0.97
C MET A 185 -2.57 -7.27 -0.43
N VAL A 186 -1.82 -6.40 -1.10
CA VAL A 186 -1.31 -6.71 -2.43
C VAL A 186 -0.23 -7.77 -2.35
N LEU A 187 -0.52 -8.92 -2.95
CA LEU A 187 0.34 -10.10 -2.99
C LEU A 187 0.32 -10.70 -4.40
N GLU A 188 1.51 -11.01 -4.92
CA GLU A 188 1.70 -11.60 -6.24
C GLU A 188 2.52 -12.87 -6.14
N GLN A 189 2.36 -13.76 -7.11
CA GLN A 189 3.20 -14.95 -7.21
C GLN A 189 4.67 -14.53 -7.39
N GLY A 190 5.57 -15.14 -6.62
CA GLY A 190 6.98 -14.80 -6.57
C GLY A 190 7.33 -13.63 -5.64
N GLN A 191 6.34 -12.95 -5.05
CA GLN A 191 6.60 -11.85 -4.12
C GLN A 191 7.23 -12.38 -2.83
N ARG A 192 8.32 -11.71 -2.42
CA ARG A 192 9.03 -12.03 -1.18
C ARG A 192 8.39 -11.34 0.02
N PHE A 193 8.49 -11.98 1.18
CA PHE A 193 8.03 -11.44 2.45
C PHE A 193 8.84 -12.02 3.61
N THR A 194 8.70 -11.41 4.78
CA THR A 194 9.25 -11.93 6.04
C THR A 194 8.15 -12.10 7.06
N LEU A 195 8.19 -13.19 7.83
CA LEU A 195 7.32 -13.41 8.98
C LEU A 195 8.06 -13.00 10.24
N ARG A 196 7.38 -12.26 11.12
CA ARG A 196 7.93 -11.78 12.39
C ARG A 196 7.04 -12.15 13.56
N ASP A 197 7.65 -12.50 14.67
CA ASP A 197 7.01 -12.66 15.97
C ASP A 197 7.47 -11.51 16.87
N GLY A 198 6.63 -10.48 17.01
CA GLY A 198 7.04 -9.20 17.61
C GLY A 198 8.18 -8.54 16.84
N ALA A 199 9.32 -8.34 17.49
CA ALA A 199 10.51 -7.73 16.89
C ALA A 199 11.41 -8.74 16.14
N LEU A 200 11.22 -10.05 16.34
CA LEU A 200 12.10 -11.08 15.82
C LEU A 200 11.65 -11.54 14.43
N THR A 201 12.57 -11.60 13.47
CA THR A 201 12.28 -12.20 12.16
C THR A 201 12.38 -13.71 12.26
N LEU A 202 11.25 -14.38 12.04
CA LEU A 202 11.09 -15.82 12.18
C LEU A 202 11.47 -16.55 10.89
N GLY A 203 11.07 -15.99 9.75
CA GLY A 203 11.22 -16.67 8.46
C GLY A 203 11.21 -15.70 7.29
N THR A 204 11.82 -16.12 6.19
CA THR A 204 11.73 -15.45 4.89
C THR A 204 10.99 -16.35 3.92
N GLY A 205 10.01 -15.80 3.22
CA GLY A 205 9.14 -16.57 2.34
C GLY A 205 8.96 -15.96 0.96
N VAL A 206 8.51 -16.81 0.05
CA VAL A 206 8.13 -16.46 -1.32
C VAL A 206 6.74 -17.01 -1.58
N VAL A 207 5.83 -16.14 -2.05
CA VAL A 207 4.48 -16.56 -2.43
C VAL A 207 4.56 -17.50 -3.62
N THR A 208 4.08 -18.74 -3.46
CA THR A 208 4.09 -19.75 -4.53
C THR A 208 2.78 -19.73 -5.31
N LYS A 209 1.66 -19.49 -4.63
CA LYS A 209 0.33 -19.48 -5.24
C LYS A 209 -0.60 -18.55 -4.49
N VAL A 210 -1.41 -17.82 -5.23
CA VAL A 210 -2.51 -17.03 -4.66
C VAL A 210 -3.77 -17.89 -4.64
N LEU A 211 -4.40 -18.02 -3.47
CA LEU A 211 -5.59 -18.84 -3.28
C LEU A 211 -6.86 -17.97 -3.35
N PRO A 212 -8.05 -18.58 -3.52
CA PRO A 212 -9.31 -17.85 -3.45
C PRO A 212 -9.47 -17.10 -2.12
N SER A 213 -10.08 -15.93 -2.20
CA SER A 213 -10.28 -15.05 -1.06
C SER A 213 -11.06 -15.74 0.06
N LEU A 214 -10.75 -15.38 1.30
CA LEU A 214 -11.43 -15.92 2.48
C LEU A 214 -12.91 -15.52 2.49
N SER A 215 -13.77 -16.46 2.87
CA SER A 215 -15.18 -16.18 3.12
C SER A 215 -15.34 -15.26 4.35
N GLU A 216 -16.45 -14.52 4.43
CA GLU A 216 -16.73 -13.65 5.58
C GLU A 216 -16.69 -14.41 6.92
N LYS A 217 -17.14 -15.67 6.92
CA LYS A 217 -17.08 -16.56 8.09
C LYS A 217 -15.64 -16.85 8.52
N GLU A 218 -14.74 -17.09 7.58
CA GLU A 218 -13.32 -17.33 7.88
C GLU A 218 -12.61 -16.07 8.38
N ARG A 219 -12.97 -14.89 7.84
CA ARG A 219 -12.48 -13.59 8.32
C ARG A 219 -12.95 -13.29 9.75
N MET A 220 -14.20 -13.60 10.07
CA MET A 220 -14.72 -13.50 11.44
C MET A 220 -13.97 -14.46 12.38
N LEU A 221 -13.77 -15.71 11.97
CA LEU A 221 -12.99 -16.67 12.76
C LEU A 221 -11.57 -16.18 13.03
N LEU A 222 -10.90 -15.52 12.08
CA LEU A 222 -9.56 -14.93 12.27
C LEU A 222 -9.52 -13.82 13.32
N THR A 223 -10.63 -13.11 13.50
CA THR A 223 -10.77 -11.99 14.44
C THR A 223 -11.28 -12.46 15.82
N GLU A 224 -12.04 -13.56 15.85
CA GLU A 224 -12.50 -14.22 17.08
C GLU A 224 -11.30 -14.85 17.83
N GLY A 225 -11.06 -14.41 19.07
CA GLY A 225 -10.02 -14.97 19.93
C GLY A 225 -10.25 -16.46 20.22
N LYS A 226 -9.17 -17.21 20.51
CA LYS A 226 -9.19 -18.67 20.79
C LYS A 226 -10.38 -19.13 21.65
N LYS A 227 -10.73 -18.37 22.69
CA LYS A 227 -11.86 -18.67 23.60
C LYS A 227 -13.24 -18.70 22.93
N ALA A 228 -13.48 -17.86 21.92
CA ALA A 228 -14.76 -17.84 21.19
C ALA A 228 -14.88 -19.01 20.19
N ARG A 229 -13.74 -19.45 19.63
CA ARG A 229 -13.69 -20.62 18.74
C ARG A 229 -13.97 -21.94 19.47
N GLU A 230 -13.50 -22.08 20.72
CA GLU A 230 -13.77 -23.26 21.56
C GLU A 230 -15.22 -23.29 22.07
N ALA A 231 -15.82 -22.14 22.39
CA ALA A 231 -17.20 -22.05 22.87
C ALA A 231 -18.27 -22.40 21.82
N LYS A 232 -17.95 -22.33 20.52
CA LYS A 232 -18.85 -22.78 19.44
C LYS A 232 -18.68 -24.26 19.07
N LYS A 233 -17.71 -24.94 19.66
CA LYS A 233 -17.40 -26.35 19.38
C LYS A 233 -18.00 -27.32 20.41
N ASN A 234 -18.50 -26.78 21.54
CA ASN A 234 -19.33 -27.46 22.55
C ASN A 234 -20.78 -27.01 22.41
#